data_AF-A0A328TGL1-F1
#
_entry.id   AF-A0A328TGL1-F1
#
_cell.length_a   1.000
_cell.length_b   1.000
_cell.length_c   1.000
_cell.angle_alpha   90.00
_cell.angle_beta   90.00
_cell.angle_gamma   90.00
#
_symmetry.space_group_name_H-M   'P 1'
#
loop_
_entity.id
_entity.type
_entity.pdbx_description
1 polymer ?
#
loop_
_entity_poly.entity_id
_entity_poly.type
_entity_poly.pdbx_seq_one_letter_code
_entity_poly.pdbx_strand_id
1 'polypeptide(L)'
;MRELLNGHYITHKKSLLITGPTGSGKSWVANALGKQACRQKHSVQYWRTGRLLELLAQGRVDGSWLKYLQQLQRIQLLILDG
;
A
#
# COMPACT_ATOMS: atom_id res chain seq x y z
N MET A 1 -11.39 -7.82 -13.07
CA MET A 1 -9.91 -7.93 -13.09
C MET A 1 -9.25 -6.99 -14.11
N ARG A 2 -9.70 -6.94 -15.37
CA ARG A 2 -9.08 -6.09 -16.43
C ARG A 2 -8.94 -4.61 -16.03
N GLU A 3 -9.96 -4.02 -15.41
CA GLU A 3 -9.89 -2.61 -14.98
C GLU A 3 -8.84 -2.34 -13.89
N LEU A 4 -8.60 -3.30 -13.00
CA LEU A 4 -7.56 -3.20 -11.97
C LEU A 4 -6.17 -3.30 -12.59
N LEU A 5 -5.99 -4.19 -13.58
CA LEU A 5 -4.70 -4.40 -14.23
C LEU A 5 -4.24 -3.19 -15.06
N ASN A 6 -5.16 -2.34 -15.50
CA ASN A 6 -4.86 -1.10 -16.21
C ASN A 6 -4.38 0.04 -15.27
N GLY A 7 -4.41 -0.16 -13.95
CA GLY A 7 -3.92 0.84 -12.99
C GLY A 7 -4.84 2.05 -12.79
N HIS A 8 -6.04 2.07 -13.39
CA HIS A 8 -6.95 3.21 -13.30
C HIS A 8 -7.33 3.58 -11.87
N TYR A 9 -7.36 2.62 -10.95
CA TYR A 9 -7.63 2.88 -9.54
C TYR A 9 -6.58 3.80 -8.90
N ILE A 10 -5.33 3.76 -9.37
CA ILE A 10 -4.24 4.64 -8.90
C ILE A 10 -4.46 6.07 -9.40
N THR A 11 -4.74 6.24 -10.71
CA THR A 11 -4.97 7.56 -11.31
C THR A 11 -6.24 8.23 -10.80
N HIS A 12 -7.28 7.45 -10.52
CA HIS A 12 -8.54 7.93 -9.93
C HIS A 12 -8.52 7.99 -8.40
N LYS A 13 -7.38 7.72 -7.75
CA LYS A 13 -7.21 7.72 -6.30
C LYS A 13 -8.27 6.88 -5.56
N LYS A 14 -8.63 5.73 -6.13
CA LYS A 14 -9.59 4.78 -5.54
C LYS A 14 -8.85 3.73 -4.71
N SER A 15 -9.21 3.65 -3.44
CA SER A 15 -8.72 2.60 -2.54
C SER A 15 -9.32 1.24 -2.91
N LEU A 16 -8.52 0.18 -2.82
CA LEU A 16 -8.96 -1.20 -3.02
C LEU A 16 -8.96 -1.91 -1.67
N LEU A 17 -10.11 -2.51 -1.31
CA LEU A 17 -10.24 -3.35 -0.14
C LEU A 17 -10.40 -4.81 -0.60
N ILE A 18 -9.46 -5.66 -0.20
CA ILE A 18 -9.47 -7.10 -0.52
C ILE A 18 -9.79 -7.86 0.76
N THR A 19 -10.96 -8.50 0.80
CA THR A 19 -11.46 -9.25 1.97
C THR A 19 -11.58 -10.74 1.66
N GLY A 20 -11.64 -11.57 2.71
CA GLY A 20 -11.76 -13.03 2.58
C GLY A 20 -11.02 -13.79 3.69
N PRO A 21 -11.28 -15.10 3.84
CA PRO A 21 -10.69 -15.92 4.90
C PRO A 21 -9.16 -16.04 4.78
N THR A 22 -8.47 -16.34 5.89
CA THR A 22 -7.02 -16.57 5.87
C THR A 22 -6.65 -17.66 4.87
N GLY A 23 -5.57 -17.47 4.12
CA GLY A 23 -5.16 -18.41 3.07
C GLY A 23 -5.85 -18.24 1.71
N SER A 24 -6.85 -17.35 1.57
CA SER A 24 -7.54 -17.13 0.28
C SER A 24 -6.76 -16.36 -0.80
N GLY A 25 -5.45 -16.12 -0.61
CA GLY A 25 -4.61 -15.46 -1.61
C GLY A 25 -4.74 -13.92 -1.68
N LYS A 26 -5.32 -13.25 -0.68
CA LYS A 26 -5.47 -11.78 -0.66
C LYS A 26 -4.15 -11.04 -0.85
N SER A 27 -3.14 -11.39 -0.05
CA SER A 27 -1.80 -10.79 -0.11
C SER A 27 -1.12 -11.11 -1.45
N TRP A 28 -1.41 -12.27 -2.05
CA TRP A 28 -0.93 -12.62 -3.39
C TRP A 28 -1.51 -11.68 -4.46
N VAL A 29 -2.83 -11.45 -4.45
CA VAL A 29 -3.49 -10.52 -5.39
C VAL A 29 -2.99 -9.09 -5.18
N ALA A 30 -2.88 -8.63 -3.93
CA ALA A 30 -2.34 -7.31 -3.61
C ALA A 30 -0.91 -7.13 -4.17
N ASN A 31 -0.04 -8.13 -4.00
CA ASN A 31 1.32 -8.10 -4.53
C ASN A 31 1.37 -8.18 -6.06
N ALA A 32 0.47 -8.92 -6.69
CA ALA A 32 0.37 -8.98 -8.15
C ALA A 32 -0.03 -7.61 -8.72
N LEU A 33 -1.00 -6.93 -8.11
CA LEU A 33 -1.40 -5.56 -8.46
C LEU A 33 -0.26 -4.57 -8.21
N GLY A 34 0.46 -4.69 -7.09
CA GLY A 34 1.64 -3.87 -6.80
C GLY A 34 2.74 -4.03 -7.85
N LYS A 35 3.08 -5.27 -8.23
CA LYS A 35 4.05 -5.54 -9.30
C LYS A 35 3.62 -4.95 -10.63
N GLN A 36 2.33 -5.03 -10.96
CA GLN A 36 1.80 -4.43 -12.18
C GLN A 36 1.87 -2.90 -12.16
N ALA A 37 1.57 -2.28 -11.01
CA ALA A 37 1.73 -0.83 -10.83
C ALA A 37 3.19 -0.39 -10.97
N CYS A 38 4.16 -1.17 -10.46
CA CYS A 38 5.58 -0.91 -10.71
C CYS A 38 5.94 -0.94 -12.21
N ARG A 39 5.38 -1.90 -12.98
CA ARG A 39 5.57 -1.97 -14.44
C ARG A 39 5.00 -0.76 -15.17
N GLN A 40 3.95 -0.16 -14.61
CA GLN A 40 3.34 1.08 -15.09
C GLN A 40 4.08 2.34 -14.59
N LYS A 41 5.25 2.17 -13.97
CA LYS A 41 6.10 3.25 -13.43
C LYS A 41 5.46 4.03 -12.29
N HIS A 42 4.52 3.42 -11.54
CA HIS A 42 4.02 4.01 -10.31
C HIS A 42 4.96 3.71 -9.14
N SER A 43 5.10 4.67 -8.21
CA SER A 43 5.76 4.41 -6.93
C SER A 43 4.85 3.54 -6.04
N VAL A 44 5.35 2.38 -5.63
CA VAL A 44 4.62 1.41 -4.83
C VAL A 44 5.40 1.11 -3.56
N GLN A 45 4.71 1.06 -2.42
CA GLN A 45 5.31 0.64 -1.15
C GLN A 45 4.42 -0.37 -0.45
N TYR A 46 5.04 -1.42 0.09
CA TYR A 46 4.37 -2.48 0.82
C TYR A 46 4.70 -2.40 2.31
N TRP A 47 3.68 -2.51 3.16
CA TRP A 47 3.84 -2.58 4.60
C TRP A 47 2.91 -3.63 5.21
N ARG A 48 3.43 -4.35 6.21
CA ARG A 48 2.57 -5.01 7.19
C ARG A 48 1.96 -3.93 8.07
N THR A 49 0.64 -3.93 8.21
CA THR A 49 -0.14 -2.87 8.85
C THR A 49 0.32 -2.65 10.30
N GLY A 50 0.47 -3.73 11.08
CA GLY A 50 0.95 -3.63 12.46
C GLY A 50 2.31 -2.94 12.59
N ARG A 51 3.28 -3.36 11.78
CA ARG A 51 4.64 -2.78 11.78
C ARG A 51 4.65 -1.30 11.38
N LEU A 52 3.81 -0.91 10.42
CA LEU A 52 3.69 0.50 10.03
C LEU A 52 3.12 1.34 11.17
N LEU A 53 2.08 0.84 11.85
CA LEU A 53 1.47 1.54 12.98
C LEU A 53 2.43 1.68 14.16
N GLU A 54 3.25 0.66 14.43
CA GLU A 54 4.32 0.72 15.44
C GLU A 54 5.38 1.77 15.11
N LEU A 55 5.89 1.77 13.87
CA LEU A 55 6.87 2.75 13.41
C LEU A 55 6.32 4.18 13.49
N LEU A 56 5.07 4.35 13.09
CA LEU A 56 4.34 5.60 13.24
C LEU A 56 4.22 5.97 14.73
N ALA A 57 3.78 5.06 15.62
CA ALA A 57 3.67 5.34 17.05
C ALA A 57 5.02 5.77 17.67
N GLN A 58 6.12 5.10 17.34
CA GLN A 58 7.47 5.48 17.74
C GLN A 58 7.86 6.87 17.22
N GLY A 59 7.52 7.16 15.96
CA GLY A 59 7.77 8.45 15.34
C GLY A 59 7.12 9.64 16.07
N ARG A 60 6.04 9.40 16.83
CA ARG A 60 5.43 10.45 17.68
C ARG A 60 6.27 10.79 18.89
N VAL A 61 7.05 9.83 19.40
CA VAL A 61 7.89 10.00 20.60
C VAL A 61 9.21 10.68 20.26
N ASP A 62 9.83 10.31 19.13
CA ASP A 62 11.14 10.84 18.71
C ASP A 62 11.06 12.07 17.79
N GLY A 63 9.85 12.50 17.43
CA GLY A 63 9.60 13.65 16.54
C GLY A 63 9.70 13.35 15.03
N SER A 64 9.99 12.12 14.63
CA SER A 64 10.13 11.73 13.22
C SER A 64 8.79 11.46 12.49
N TRP A 65 7.65 11.55 13.19
CA TRP A 65 6.30 11.32 12.65
C TRP A 65 6.04 12.03 11.32
N LEU A 66 6.29 13.34 11.25
CA LEU A 66 6.05 14.14 10.06
C LEU A 66 6.92 13.70 8.89
N LYS A 67 8.16 13.28 9.16
CA LYS A 67 9.08 12.78 8.14
C LYS A 67 8.54 11.50 7.50
N TYR A 68 8.02 10.57 8.30
CA TYR A 68 7.41 9.35 7.77
C TYR A 68 6.13 9.62 6.96
N LEU A 69 5.26 10.51 7.44
CA LEU A 69 4.07 10.90 6.67
C LEU A 69 4.43 11.55 5.32
N GLN A 70 5.42 12.44 5.30
CA GLN A 70 5.90 13.05 4.06
C GLN A 70 6.48 12.03 3.09
N GLN A 71 7.16 10.98 3.59
CA GLN A 71 7.64 9.89 2.76
C GLN A 71 6.47 9.09 2.16
N LEU A 72 5.48 8.71 2.97
CA LEU A 72 4.31 7.96 2.52
C LEU A 72 3.46 8.75 1.51
N GLN A 73 3.33 10.06 1.68
CA GLN A 73 2.55 10.92 0.77
C GLN A 73 3.09 10.95 -0.66
N ARG A 74 4.40 10.68 -0.86
CA ARG A 74 5.03 10.64 -2.19
C ARG A 74 4.79 9.32 -2.93
N ILE A 75 4.25 8.31 -2.24
CA ILE A 75 3.98 6.99 -2.81
C ILE A 75 2.60 7.00 -3.47
N GLN A 76 2.52 6.53 -4.72
CA GLN A 76 1.27 6.51 -5.48
C GLN A 76 0.38 5.32 -5.09
N LEU A 77 0.98 4.21 -4.67
CA LEU A 77 0.25 3.02 -4.19
C LEU A 77 0.88 2.48 -2.90
N LEU A 78 0.16 2.63 -1.80
CA LEU A 78 0.51 2.01 -0.52
C LEU A 78 -0.30 0.72 -0.34
N ILE A 79 0.39 -0.41 -0.20
CA ILE A 79 -0.21 -1.71 0.08
C ILE A 79 -0.06 -1.99 1.58
N LEU A 80 -1.20 -2.20 2.24
CA LEU A 80 -1.28 -2.53 3.66
C LEU A 80 -1.78 -3.95 3.82
N ASP A 81 -0.96 -4.81 4.41
CA ASP A 81 -1.26 -6.22 4.63
C ASP A 81 -1.40 -6.53 6.13
N GLY A 82 -2.37 -7.37 6.49
CA GLY A 82 -2.71 -7.72 7.88
C GLY A 82 -1.79 -8.78 8.48
#